data_AF-A0A5S5ATT0-F1
#
_entry.id   AF-A0A5S5ATT0-F1
#
_cell.length_a   1.000
_cell.length_b   1.000
_cell.length_c   1.000
_cell.angle_alpha   90.00
_cell.angle_beta   90.00
_cell.angle_gamma   90.00
#
_symmetry.space_group_name_H-M   'P 1'
#
loop_
_entity.id
_entity.type
_entity.pdbx_description
1 polymer ?
#
loop_
_entity_poly.entity_id
_entity_poly.type
_entity_poly.pdbx_seq_one_letter_code
_entity_poly.pdbx_strand_id
1 'polypeptide(L)'
;MAEISKKIDLIKGNLSYSELADRIYEKTGYKIHYTTLQKYATGKREPSKKVLKVLSAYAEKPLSWFLEDEEQEIPHDFLVNENQEISYEYQEIFKKAKDKKIPPSSLKLFIEAVEEARKEKT
;
A
#
# COMPACT_ATOMS: atom_id res chain seq x y z
N MET A 1 16.04 5.99 7.41
CA MET A 1 16.07 5.76 5.93
C MET A 1 14.72 5.23 5.53
N ALA A 2 14.12 5.77 4.46
CA ALA A 2 12.77 5.39 4.04
C ALA A 2 12.69 3.88 3.76
N GLU A 3 11.62 3.22 4.19
CA GLU A 3 11.53 1.76 4.14
C GLU A 3 11.58 1.19 2.72
N ILE A 4 10.99 1.92 1.77
CA ILE A 4 11.07 1.63 0.33
C ILE A 4 12.54 1.58 -0.14
N SER A 5 13.41 2.41 0.43
CA SER A 5 14.82 2.48 0.04
C SER A 5 15.56 1.18 0.39
N LYS A 6 15.33 0.65 1.60
CA LYS A 6 15.84 -0.67 2.05
C LYS A 6 15.31 -1.80 1.18
N LYS A 7 14.02 -1.77 0.83
CA LYS A 7 13.39 -2.79 -0.03
C LYS A 7 13.97 -2.78 -1.45
N ILE A 8 14.32 -1.60 -1.96
CA ILE A 8 15.02 -1.47 -3.25
C ILE A 8 16.45 -2.01 -3.17
N ASP A 9 17.17 -1.79 -2.08
CA ASP A 9 18.47 -2.42 -1.85
C ASP A 9 18.37 -3.95 -1.73
N LEU A 10 17.30 -4.46 -1.13
CA LEU A 10 17.04 -5.89 -1.00
C LEU A 10 16.80 -6.56 -2.36
N ILE A 11 15.95 -6.00 -3.22
CA ILE A 11 15.70 -6.55 -4.57
C ILE A 11 16.92 -6.41 -5.50
N LYS A 12 17.79 -5.43 -5.24
CA LYS A 12 19.05 -5.25 -5.96
C LYS A 12 20.02 -6.39 -5.61
N GLY A 13 20.12 -6.72 -4.32
CA GLY A 13 21.11 -7.66 -3.82
C GLY A 13 22.52 -7.28 -4.27
N ASN A 14 23.22 -8.23 -4.88
CA ASN A 14 24.60 -8.06 -5.33
C ASN A 14 24.74 -7.38 -6.71
N LEU A 15 23.64 -7.10 -7.40
CA LEU A 15 23.67 -6.45 -8.71
C LEU A 15 24.12 -4.99 -8.58
N SER A 16 24.79 -4.46 -9.59
CA SER A 16 24.90 -3.02 -9.79
C SER A 16 23.55 -2.40 -10.15
N TYR A 17 23.41 -1.08 -10.00
CA TYR A 17 22.19 -0.39 -10.42
C TYR A 17 21.95 -0.46 -11.94
N SER A 18 23.01 -0.61 -12.74
CA SER A 18 22.89 -0.80 -14.19
C SER A 18 22.30 -2.18 -14.49
N GLU A 19 22.86 -3.23 -13.90
CA GLU A 19 22.36 -4.60 -14.09
C GLU A 19 20.92 -4.74 -13.57
N LEU A 20 20.59 -4.10 -12.45
CA LEU A 20 19.21 -4.07 -11.97
C LEU A 20 18.27 -3.37 -12.96
N ALA A 21 18.69 -2.24 -13.54
CA ALA A 21 17.89 -1.52 -14.54
C ALA A 21 17.62 -2.38 -15.78
N ASP A 22 18.66 -3.08 -16.27
CA ASP A 22 18.55 -3.95 -17.43
C ASP A 22 17.62 -5.14 -17.14
N ARG A 23 17.78 -5.80 -15.99
CA ARG A 23 16.89 -6.92 -15.60
C ARG A 23 15.44 -6.50 -15.40
N ILE A 24 15.19 -5.31 -14.83
CA ILE A 24 13.82 -4.77 -14.72
C ILE A 24 13.24 -4.58 -16.11
N TYR A 25 14.01 -4.02 -17.05
CA TYR A 25 13.55 -3.82 -18.42
C TYR A 25 13.27 -5.14 -19.13
N GLU A 26 14.17 -6.12 -19.03
CA GLU A 26 13.99 -7.45 -19.64
C GLU A 26 12.74 -8.15 -19.12
N LYS A 27 12.45 -8.06 -17.81
CA LYS A 27 11.31 -8.76 -17.19
C LYS A 27 9.97 -8.02 -17.36
N THR A 28 9.99 -6.68 -17.37
CA THR A 28 8.75 -5.87 -17.29
C THR A 28 8.48 -5.03 -18.54
N GLY A 29 9.44 -4.92 -19.46
CA GLY A 29 9.40 -3.99 -20.60
C GLY A 29 9.50 -2.51 -20.21
N TYR A 30 9.69 -2.19 -18.93
CA TYR A 30 9.68 -0.82 -18.43
C TYR A 30 11.10 -0.32 -18.14
N LYS A 31 11.48 0.78 -18.80
CA LYS A 31 12.83 1.36 -18.65
C LYS A 31 12.90 2.29 -17.44
N ILE A 32 13.74 1.93 -16.47
CA ILE A 32 14.13 2.80 -15.34
C ILE A 32 15.63 3.05 -15.45
N HIS A 33 16.05 4.31 -15.43
CA HIS A 33 17.47 4.64 -15.49
C HIS A 33 18.18 4.26 -14.17
N TYR A 34 19.41 3.74 -14.24
CA TYR A 34 20.17 3.28 -13.08
C TYR A 34 20.36 4.37 -12.00
N THR A 35 20.62 5.62 -12.41
CA THR A 35 20.74 6.74 -11.46
C THR A 35 19.42 7.05 -10.74
N THR A 36 18.28 6.75 -11.36
CA THR A 36 16.97 6.89 -10.73
C THR A 36 16.74 5.81 -9.69
N LEU A 37 17.12 4.55 -10.00
CA LEU A 37 17.10 3.46 -9.01
C LEU A 37 18.00 3.76 -7.82
N GLN A 38 19.19 4.29 -8.06
CA GLN A 38 20.11 4.71 -7.00
C GLN A 38 19.50 5.82 -6.13
N LYS A 39 18.82 6.81 -6.72
CA LYS A 39 18.12 7.85 -5.96
C LYS A 39 16.99 7.28 -5.10
N TYR A 40 16.30 6.25 -5.58
CA TYR A 40 15.28 5.55 -4.80
C TYR A 40 15.89 4.78 -3.62
N ALA A 41 16.93 3.98 -3.87
CA ALA A 41 17.63 3.21 -2.84
C ALA A 41 18.28 4.09 -1.75
N THR A 42 18.76 5.28 -2.12
CA THR A 42 19.34 6.25 -1.18
C THR A 42 18.32 7.17 -0.52
N GLY A 43 17.02 7.02 -0.82
CA GLY A 43 15.96 7.88 -0.29
C GLY A 43 15.99 9.33 -0.80
N LYS A 44 16.86 9.66 -1.76
CA LYS A 44 16.93 11.00 -2.38
C LYS A 44 15.73 11.30 -3.28
N ARG A 45 14.97 10.29 -3.65
CA ARG A 45 13.74 10.40 -4.44
C ARG A 45 12.80 9.27 -4.04
N GLU A 46 11.50 9.55 -4.03
CA GLU A 46 10.49 8.51 -3.86
C GLU A 46 10.03 7.95 -5.22
N PRO A 47 9.83 6.62 -5.34
CA PRO A 47 9.21 6.03 -6.52
C PRO A 47 7.74 6.42 -6.61
N SER A 48 7.26 6.71 -7.83
CA SER A 48 5.82 6.87 -8.05
C SER A 48 5.08 5.53 -7.92
N LYS A 49 3.76 5.56 -7.70
CA LYS A 49 2.92 4.34 -7.69
C LYS A 49 3.07 3.48 -8.95
N LYS A 50 3.28 4.12 -10.13
CA LYS A 50 3.55 3.39 -11.38
C LYS A 50 4.87 2.63 -11.32
N VAL A 51 5.91 3.26 -10.78
CA VAL A 51 7.23 2.64 -10.62
C VAL A 51 7.19 1.53 -9.56
N LEU A 52 6.49 1.72 -8.44
CA LEU A 52 6.32 0.67 -7.44
C LEU A 52 5.65 -0.58 -8.02
N LYS A 53 4.66 -0.42 -8.91
CA LYS A 53 4.05 -1.56 -9.63
C LYS A 53 5.04 -2.30 -10.53
N VAL A 54 5.97 -1.58 -11.15
CA VAL A 54 7.03 -2.19 -11.97
C VAL A 54 8.01 -2.95 -11.09
N LEU A 55 8.44 -2.33 -9.98
CA LEU A 55 9.34 -2.97 -9.01
C LEU A 55 8.70 -4.20 -8.35
N SER A 56 7.40 -4.14 -8.05
CA SER A 56 6.65 -5.28 -7.50
C SER A 56 6.53 -6.42 -8.50
N ALA A 57 6.27 -6.13 -9.78
CA ALA A 57 6.25 -7.13 -10.84
C ALA A 57 7.64 -7.76 -11.06
N TYR A 58 8.71 -6.96 -11.01
CA TYR A 58 10.07 -7.47 -11.09
C TYR A 58 10.42 -8.39 -9.91
N ALA A 59 10.12 -7.95 -8.69
CA ALA A 59 10.46 -8.65 -7.45
C ALA A 59 9.53 -9.84 -7.13
N GLU A 60 8.45 -10.04 -7.90
CA GLU A 60 7.40 -11.02 -7.60
C GLU A 60 6.84 -10.86 -6.17
N LYS A 61 6.70 -9.61 -5.74
CA LYS A 61 6.13 -9.24 -4.44
C LYS A 61 4.84 -8.46 -4.64
N PRO A 62 3.87 -8.56 -3.71
CA PRO A 62 2.70 -7.71 -3.75
C PRO A 62 3.11 -6.24 -3.59
N LEU A 63 2.31 -5.32 -4.13
CA LEU A 63 2.57 -3.89 -3.98
C LEU A 63 2.58 -3.45 -2.50
N SER A 64 1.79 -4.13 -1.64
CA SER A 64 1.76 -3.89 -0.20
C SER A 64 3.12 -4.13 0.45
N TRP A 65 3.92 -5.07 -0.06
CA TRP A 65 5.24 -5.35 0.49
C TRP A 65 6.15 -4.12 0.45
N PHE A 66 5.99 -3.22 -0.51
CA PHE A 66 6.74 -1.94 -0.53
C PHE A 66 6.19 -0.87 0.42
N LEU A 67 4.95 -1.04 0.91
CA LEU A 67 4.20 -0.05 1.68
C LEU A 67 3.99 -0.44 3.15
N GLU A 68 4.15 -1.71 3.49
CA GLU A 68 4.22 -2.18 4.88
C GLU A 68 5.39 -1.47 5.56
N ASP A 69 5.22 -0.96 6.78
CA ASP A 69 6.32 -0.44 7.59
C ASP A 69 6.75 -1.54 8.60
N GLU A 70 8.02 -1.95 8.63
CA GLU A 70 8.57 -3.00 9.51
C GLU A 70 8.61 -2.57 10.99
N GLU A 71 8.39 -1.29 11.30
CA GLU A 71 8.31 -0.77 12.67
C GLU A 71 7.27 0.35 12.76
N GLN A 72 6.00 0.00 12.90
CA GLN A 72 5.04 0.88 13.58
C GLN A 72 4.30 0.10 14.65
N GLU A 73 4.67 0.34 15.92
CA GLU A 73 3.69 0.32 17.00
C GLU A 73 2.66 1.42 16.70
N ILE A 74 1.64 1.08 15.91
CA ILE A 74 0.48 1.94 15.71
C ILE A 74 -0.33 1.89 17.01
N PRO A 75 -0.73 3.04 17.59
CA PRO A 75 -1.58 3.08 18.77
C PRO A 75 -2.79 2.16 18.58
N HIS A 76 -2.96 1.25 19.54
CA HIS A 76 -3.81 0.07 19.53
C HIS A 76 -5.33 0.31 19.29
N ASP A 77 -5.74 1.57 19.11
CA ASP A 77 -7.15 2.00 19.03
C ASP A 77 -7.67 2.27 17.60
N PHE A 78 -6.82 2.24 16.57
CA PHE A 78 -7.25 2.57 15.19
C PHE A 78 -7.10 1.44 14.16
N LEU A 79 -6.56 0.28 14.54
CA LEU A 79 -6.49 -0.87 13.64
C LEU A 79 -7.73 -1.74 13.79
N VAL A 80 -8.60 -1.67 12.77
CA VAL A 80 -9.36 -2.85 12.36
C VAL A 80 -8.31 -3.93 12.10
N ASN A 81 -8.27 -4.91 13.00
CA ASN A 81 -7.29 -5.99 13.08
C ASN A 81 -6.99 -6.52 11.67
N GLU A 82 -5.78 -6.35 11.13
CA GLU A 82 -5.44 -6.74 9.74
C GLU A 82 -5.50 -8.26 9.52
N ASN A 83 -5.65 -9.04 10.60
CA ASN A 83 -5.94 -10.49 10.58
C ASN A 83 -7.43 -10.84 10.73
N GLN A 84 -8.33 -9.87 10.89
CA GLN A 84 -9.76 -10.09 10.73
C GLN A 84 -10.13 -9.80 9.30
N GLU A 85 -10.27 -10.89 8.54
CA GLU A 85 -10.91 -10.88 7.23
C GLU A 85 -12.21 -10.06 7.34
N ILE A 86 -12.24 -8.89 6.69
CA ILE A 86 -13.46 -8.09 6.60
C ILE A 86 -14.49 -9.01 5.96
N SER A 87 -15.50 -9.44 6.72
CA SER A 87 -16.52 -10.37 6.25
C SER A 87 -17.05 -9.89 4.89
N TYR A 88 -17.27 -10.84 3.98
CA TYR A 88 -17.73 -10.58 2.61
C TYR A 88 -18.92 -9.61 2.57
N GLU A 89 -19.82 -9.71 3.55
CA GLU A 89 -20.97 -8.82 3.70
C GLU A 89 -20.58 -7.33 3.85
N TYR A 90 -19.56 -7.03 4.65
CA TYR A 90 -19.07 -5.65 4.80
C TYR A 90 -18.38 -5.15 3.53
N GLN A 91 -17.68 -6.03 2.81
CA GLN A 91 -17.06 -5.66 1.52
C GLN A 91 -18.11 -5.32 0.45
N GLU A 92 -19.20 -6.11 0.36
CA GLU A 92 -20.31 -5.84 -0.55
C GLU A 92 -20.99 -4.50 -0.26
N ILE A 93 -21.24 -4.21 1.02
CA ILE A 93 -21.85 -2.94 1.45
C ILE A 93 -20.93 -1.77 1.10
N PHE A 94 -19.62 -1.89 1.36
CA PHE A 94 -18.65 -0.87 1.01
C PHE A 94 -18.60 -0.61 -0.50
N LYS A 95 -18.57 -1.67 -1.31
CA LYS A 95 -18.61 -1.58 -2.77
C LYS A 95 -19.88 -0.85 -3.25
N LYS A 96 -21.04 -1.25 -2.72
CA LYS A 96 -22.33 -0.64 -3.07
C LYS A 96 -22.41 0.84 -2.68
N ALA A 97 -21.88 1.20 -1.51
CA ALA A 97 -21.83 2.60 -1.06
C ALA A 97 -20.96 3.46 -1.98
N LYS A 98 -19.80 2.92 -2.40
CA LYS A 98 -18.90 3.57 -3.36
C LYS A 98 -19.52 3.74 -4.73
N ASP A 99 -20.19 2.70 -5.25
CA ASP A 99 -20.88 2.74 -6.55
C ASP A 99 -22.01 3.78 -6.55
N LYS A 100 -22.69 3.94 -5.40
CA LYS A 100 -23.71 4.98 -5.18
C LYS A 100 -23.13 6.36 -4.84
N LYS A 101 -21.81 6.51 -4.81
CA LYS A 101 -21.10 7.77 -4.48
C LYS A 101 -21.52 8.36 -3.14
N ILE A 102 -21.85 7.51 -2.16
CA ILE A 102 -22.17 7.96 -0.81
C ILE A 102 -20.87 8.44 -0.15
N PRO A 103 -20.78 9.69 0.32
CA PRO A 103 -19.56 10.19 0.91
C PRO A 103 -19.34 9.57 2.30
N PRO A 104 -18.08 9.37 2.74
CA PRO A 104 -17.77 8.81 4.05
C PRO A 104 -18.42 9.56 5.22
N SER A 105 -18.58 10.88 5.11
CA SER A 105 -19.26 11.70 6.13
C SER A 105 -20.72 11.29 6.36
N SER A 106 -21.45 10.94 5.30
CA SER A 106 -22.83 10.47 5.42
C SER A 106 -22.92 9.08 6.06
N LEU A 107 -21.96 8.19 5.78
CA LEU A 107 -21.89 6.89 6.45
C LEU A 107 -21.62 7.06 7.94
N LYS A 108 -20.72 7.98 8.30
CA LYS A 108 -20.41 8.29 9.70
C LYS A 108 -21.65 8.77 10.47
N LEU A 109 -22.39 9.74 9.91
CA LEU A 109 -23.64 10.24 10.50
C LEU A 109 -24.68 9.13 10.68
N PHE A 110 -24.78 8.20 9.72
CA PHE A 110 -25.70 7.08 9.83
C PHE A 110 -25.32 6.12 10.98
N ILE A 111 -24.02 5.83 11.14
CA ILE A 111 -23.53 4.98 12.23
C ILE A 111 -23.84 5.63 13.58
N GLU A 112 -23.53 6.92 13.73
CA GLU A 112 -23.81 7.69 14.95
C GLU A 112 -25.30 7.66 15.32
N ALA A 113 -26.20 7.87 14.35
CA ALA A 113 -27.64 7.80 14.56
C ALA A 113 -28.12 6.40 14.98
N VAL A 114 -27.54 5.34 14.42
CA VAL A 114 -27.87 3.96 14.80
C VAL A 114 -27.40 3.63 16.22
N GLU A 115 -26.22 4.13 16.62
CA GLU A 115 -25.71 3.95 17.97
C GLU A 115 -26.57 4.69 19.01
N GLU A 116 -26.98 5.92 18.71
CA GLU A 116 -27.85 6.72 19.58
C GLU A 116 -29.21 6.04 19.78
N ALA A 117 -29.84 5.59 18.68
CA ALA A 117 -31.11 4.85 18.74
C ALA A 117 -31.03 3.52 19.51
N ARG A 118 -29.84 2.92 19.62
CA ARG A 118 -29.61 1.72 20.47
C ARG A 118 -29.49 2.08 21.96
N LYS A 119 -28.93 3.25 22.27
CA LYS A 119 -28.79 3.74 23.65
C LYS A 119 -30.14 4.09 24.27
N GLU A 120 -31.08 4.62 23.50
CA GLU A 120 -32.43 4.96 23.99
C GLU A 120 -33.33 3.76 24.30
N LYS A 121 -32.92 2.54 23.93
CA LYS A 121 -33.68 1.30 24.16
C LYS A 121 -33.17 0.45 25.34
N THR A 122 -32.19 0.95 26.09
CA THR A 122 -31.60 0.28 27.27
C THR A 122 -31.86 1.13 28.52
#